data_AF-A0A3B9DDR7-F1
#
_entry.id   AF-A0A3B9DDR7-F1
#
_cell.length_a   1.000
_cell.length_b   1.000
_cell.length_c   1.000
_cell.angle_alpha   90.00
_cell.angle_beta   90.00
_cell.angle_gamma   90.00
#
_symmetry.space_group_name_H-M   'P 1'
#
loop_
_entity.id
_entity.type
_entity.pdbx_description
1 polymer ?
#
loop_
_entity_poly.entity_id
_entity_poly.type
_entity_poly.pdbx_seq_one_letter_code
_entity_poly.pdbx_strand_id
1 'polypeptide(L)'
;MLDKFEDIRPYQDHEIRPVLDKLITNPEFLSSIATFYFPRLTGLLPKLMRSAARNKLKKQLKAVHNVKSMQDVIAEYMDKMIHDTTTKLTHSGLENLDEDKGYLFISNHRDITMDPAFVNYVLYHAGYETLQIAVGDNLLKKPFVTDLMRLNKSFIVKRSLKGRELLRSLSLLSEYIHYCIKNKSNVWIAQREGRAKDGIDKTDPALLKMLAMTNRRLSLGDSLKDLHIVPVSISYEYDACDVLKAEELYTVENTGRFLKTDRSDIHSIVTGMIGFKGRVDVTFGKELQINNDDPEKIAAEIDHQILENYKLHDINFLALERLRQDGFISPNQLSGQIAKRNISNVSYNKFKKRFESINPKLHKYFLFSYANPILTKHQA
;
A
#
# COMPACT_ATOMS: atom_id res chain seq x y z
N MET A 1 -10.63 -31.21 10.51
CA MET A 1 -9.54 -30.58 11.30
C MET A 1 -9.84 -29.09 11.31
N LEU A 2 -9.88 -28.42 12.46
CA LEU A 2 -10.09 -26.96 12.49
C LEU A 2 -8.94 -26.28 11.74
N ASP A 3 -9.28 -25.37 10.84
CA ASP A 3 -8.30 -24.61 10.08
C ASP A 3 -7.62 -23.60 11.01
N LYS A 4 -6.33 -23.84 11.27
CA LYS A 4 -5.53 -23.05 12.22
C LYS A 4 -5.51 -21.56 11.87
N PHE A 5 -5.59 -21.20 10.59
CA PHE A 5 -5.43 -19.83 10.13
C PHE A 5 -6.77 -19.13 9.86
N GLU A 6 -7.90 -19.80 10.06
CA GLU A 6 -9.26 -19.33 9.71
C GLU A 6 -9.54 -17.89 10.17
N ASP A 7 -9.05 -17.53 11.35
CA ASP A 7 -9.19 -16.21 11.96
C ASP A 7 -8.50 -15.06 11.21
N ILE A 8 -7.45 -15.36 10.44
CA ILE A 8 -6.61 -14.35 9.80
C ILE A 8 -6.54 -14.49 8.29
N ARG A 9 -6.66 -15.70 7.74
CA ARG A 9 -6.44 -15.95 6.30
C ARG A 9 -7.55 -15.35 5.42
N PRO A 10 -7.31 -15.16 4.12
CA PRO A 10 -8.35 -14.84 3.16
C PRO A 10 -9.36 -15.98 3.01
N TYR A 11 -10.46 -15.70 2.31
CA TYR A 11 -11.44 -16.73 1.99
C TYR A 11 -10.91 -17.73 0.97
N GLN A 12 -11.29 -18.99 1.15
CA GLN A 12 -11.08 -20.08 0.20
C GLN A 12 -12.27 -20.20 -0.75
N ASP A 13 -12.09 -20.94 -1.85
CA ASP A 13 -13.08 -21.05 -2.93
C ASP A 13 -14.50 -21.36 -2.46
N HIS A 14 -14.66 -22.32 -1.54
CA HIS A 14 -15.96 -22.74 -1.04
C HIS A 14 -16.66 -21.68 -0.16
N GLU A 15 -15.92 -20.69 0.35
CA GLU A 15 -16.43 -19.61 1.19
C GLU A 15 -16.87 -18.39 0.37
N ILE A 16 -16.41 -18.25 -0.88
CA ILE A 16 -16.65 -17.07 -1.72
C ILE A 16 -18.15 -16.84 -1.93
N ARG A 17 -18.88 -17.85 -2.41
CA ARG A 17 -20.30 -17.70 -2.74
C ARG A 17 -21.16 -17.32 -1.52
N PRO A 18 -21.08 -18.04 -0.38
CA PRO A 18 -21.81 -17.66 0.83
C PRO A 18 -21.55 -16.21 1.29
N VAL A 19 -20.29 -15.76 1.25
CA VAL A 19 -19.91 -14.40 1.65
C VAL A 19 -20.50 -13.36 0.71
N LEU A 20 -20.43 -13.60 -0.61
CA LEU A 20 -21.02 -12.68 -1.60
C LEU A 20 -22.54 -12.56 -1.45
N ASP A 21 -23.25 -13.67 -1.21
CA ASP A 21 -24.71 -13.68 -1.00
C ASP A 21 -25.13 -12.88 0.24
N LYS A 22 -24.33 -12.95 1.30
CA LYS A 22 -24.49 -12.10 2.48
C LYS A 22 -24.20 -10.62 2.18
N LEU A 23 -23.14 -10.33 1.43
CA LEU A 23 -22.77 -8.94 1.09
C LEU A 23 -23.83 -8.25 0.24
N ILE A 24 -24.34 -8.88 -0.82
CA ILE A 24 -25.33 -8.25 -1.73
C ILE A 24 -26.69 -7.98 -1.07
N THR A 25 -26.92 -8.53 0.13
CA THR A 25 -28.11 -8.25 0.94
C THR A 25 -27.86 -7.26 2.06
N ASN A 26 -26.59 -6.96 2.37
CA ASN A 26 -26.20 -6.04 3.44
C ASN A 26 -26.59 -4.57 3.10
N PRO A 27 -27.49 -3.94 3.88
CA PRO A 27 -28.00 -2.61 3.57
C PRO A 27 -26.93 -1.52 3.70
N GLU A 28 -25.97 -1.67 4.61
CA GLU A 28 -24.90 -0.69 4.83
C GLU A 28 -23.88 -0.71 3.70
N PHE A 29 -23.51 -1.90 3.24
CA PHE A 29 -22.65 -2.08 2.07
C PHE A 29 -23.28 -1.48 0.80
N LEU A 30 -24.56 -1.81 0.54
CA LEU A 30 -25.28 -1.27 -0.61
C LEU A 30 -25.41 0.26 -0.55
N SER A 31 -25.67 0.83 0.63
CA SER A 31 -25.68 2.29 0.81
C SER A 31 -24.32 2.91 0.52
N SER A 32 -23.23 2.25 0.93
CA SER A 32 -21.87 2.73 0.71
C SER A 32 -21.54 2.80 -0.78
N ILE A 33 -21.87 1.75 -1.54
CA ILE A 33 -21.70 1.72 -3.00
C ILE A 33 -22.56 2.80 -3.67
N ALA A 34 -23.84 2.89 -3.31
CA ALA A 34 -24.75 3.87 -3.88
C ALA A 34 -24.24 5.31 -3.65
N THR A 35 -23.79 5.60 -2.43
CA THR A 35 -23.24 6.92 -2.05
C THR A 35 -21.96 7.24 -2.80
N PHE A 36 -21.08 6.24 -2.99
CA PHE A 36 -19.83 6.42 -3.72
C PHE A 36 -20.05 6.80 -5.18
N TYR A 37 -20.93 6.08 -5.89
CA TYR A 37 -21.16 6.33 -7.32
C TYR A 37 -22.16 7.47 -7.60
N PHE A 38 -23.17 7.67 -6.74
CA PHE A 38 -24.26 8.62 -6.96
C PHE A 38 -24.67 9.32 -5.65
N PRO A 39 -23.80 10.17 -5.07
CA PRO A 39 -24.03 10.76 -3.74
C PRO A 39 -25.30 11.61 -3.67
N ARG A 40 -25.53 12.48 -4.67
CA ARG A 40 -26.71 13.37 -4.72
C ARG A 40 -28.02 12.57 -4.82
N LEU A 41 -28.07 11.59 -5.73
CA LEU A 41 -29.27 10.79 -5.97
C LEU A 41 -29.56 9.83 -4.81
N THR A 42 -28.52 9.33 -4.15
CA THR A 42 -28.65 8.48 -2.96
C THR A 42 -29.23 9.24 -1.77
N GLY A 43 -28.89 10.52 -1.61
CA GLY A 43 -29.52 11.40 -0.61
C GLY A 43 -31.03 11.57 -0.84
N LEU A 44 -31.45 11.67 -2.11
CA LEU A 44 -32.85 11.87 -2.48
C LEU A 44 -33.68 10.58 -2.47
N LEU A 45 -33.12 9.47 -2.99
CA LEU A 45 -33.84 8.21 -3.22
C LEU A 45 -33.05 6.98 -2.69
N PRO A 46 -32.77 6.90 -1.38
CA PRO A 46 -31.86 5.89 -0.81
C PRO A 46 -32.33 4.44 -0.99
N LYS A 47 -33.65 4.19 -0.97
CA LYS A 47 -34.21 2.84 -1.20
C LYS A 47 -34.02 2.39 -2.65
N LEU A 48 -34.29 3.29 -3.60
CA LEU A 48 -34.14 3.01 -5.03
C LEU A 48 -32.67 2.75 -5.38
N MET A 49 -31.78 3.60 -4.89
CA MET A 49 -30.34 3.47 -5.18
C MET A 49 -29.74 2.20 -4.59
N ARG A 50 -30.17 1.78 -3.38
CA ARG A 50 -29.78 0.47 -2.83
C ARG A 50 -30.26 -0.70 -3.68
N SER A 51 -31.50 -0.64 -4.18
CA SER A 51 -32.05 -1.68 -5.05
C SER A 51 -31.28 -1.76 -6.38
N ALA A 52 -30.98 -0.61 -6.98
CA ALA A 52 -30.16 -0.53 -8.19
C ALA A 52 -28.75 -1.09 -7.97
N ALA A 53 -28.08 -0.71 -6.88
CA ALA A 53 -26.77 -1.24 -6.51
C ALA A 53 -26.81 -2.77 -6.33
N ARG A 54 -27.82 -3.29 -5.63
CA ARG A 54 -28.02 -4.73 -5.45
C ARG A 54 -28.17 -5.45 -6.78
N ASN A 55 -29.03 -4.95 -7.67
CA ASN A 55 -29.29 -5.59 -8.97
C ASN A 55 -28.05 -5.59 -9.87
N LYS A 56 -27.29 -4.49 -9.87
CA LYS A 56 -26.01 -4.40 -10.59
C LYS A 56 -25.01 -5.42 -10.04
N LEU A 57 -24.81 -5.47 -8.73
CA LEU A 57 -23.91 -6.43 -8.09
C LEU A 57 -24.33 -7.87 -8.33
N LYS A 58 -25.63 -8.19 -8.22
CA LYS A 58 -26.15 -9.53 -8.53
C LYS A 58 -25.81 -9.97 -9.95
N LYS A 59 -25.90 -9.05 -10.92
CA LYS A 59 -25.56 -9.34 -12.32
C LYS A 59 -24.06 -9.58 -12.48
N GLN A 60 -23.22 -8.71 -11.92
CA GLN A 60 -21.76 -8.80 -12.02
C GLN A 60 -21.20 -10.04 -11.32
N LEU A 61 -21.69 -10.34 -10.12
CA LEU A 61 -21.21 -11.44 -9.29
C LEU A 61 -21.91 -12.77 -9.58
N LYS A 62 -22.69 -12.87 -10.67
CA LYS A 62 -23.44 -14.09 -11.00
C LYS A 62 -22.52 -15.27 -11.32
N ALA A 63 -21.40 -14.99 -12.00
CA ALA A 63 -20.44 -16.01 -12.43
C ALA A 63 -19.30 -16.25 -11.42
N VAL A 64 -19.35 -15.61 -10.25
CA VAL A 64 -18.28 -15.71 -9.24
C VAL A 64 -18.57 -16.89 -8.30
N HIS A 65 -17.68 -17.87 -8.32
CA HIS A 65 -17.81 -19.13 -7.59
C HIS A 65 -16.55 -19.54 -6.80
N ASN A 66 -15.42 -18.88 -7.04
CA ASN A 66 -14.13 -19.20 -6.43
C ASN A 66 -13.24 -17.95 -6.35
N VAL A 67 -12.08 -18.05 -5.71
CA VAL A 67 -11.15 -16.94 -5.52
C VAL A 67 -10.74 -16.35 -6.86
N LYS A 68 -10.42 -17.20 -7.85
CA LYS A 68 -9.99 -16.75 -9.17
C LYS A 68 -11.05 -15.87 -9.87
N SER A 69 -12.28 -16.34 -9.99
CA SER A 69 -13.37 -15.58 -10.60
C SER A 69 -13.69 -14.28 -9.84
N MET A 70 -13.44 -14.23 -8.52
CA MET A 70 -13.53 -12.98 -7.76
C MET A 70 -12.39 -12.03 -8.11
N GLN A 71 -11.16 -12.53 -8.26
CA GLN A 71 -10.01 -11.73 -8.68
C GLN A 71 -10.20 -11.17 -10.09
N ASP A 72 -10.78 -11.94 -11.02
CA ASP A 72 -11.08 -11.47 -12.38
C ASP A 72 -12.03 -10.24 -12.33
N VAL A 73 -13.05 -10.24 -11.46
CA VAL A 73 -13.93 -9.08 -11.26
C VAL A 73 -13.19 -7.89 -10.64
N ILE A 74 -12.32 -8.13 -9.65
CA ILE A 74 -11.53 -7.07 -9.01
C ILE A 74 -10.57 -6.44 -10.02
N ALA A 75 -9.97 -7.24 -10.90
CA ALA A 75 -9.07 -6.77 -11.95
C ALA A 75 -9.77 -5.78 -12.89
N GLU A 76 -11.00 -6.03 -13.33
CA GLU A 76 -11.77 -5.09 -14.17
C GLU A 76 -11.96 -3.71 -13.49
N TYR A 77 -12.21 -3.70 -12.18
CA TYR A 77 -12.34 -2.45 -11.42
C TYR A 77 -10.99 -1.75 -11.25
N MET A 78 -9.91 -2.51 -11.03
CA MET A 78 -8.56 -1.96 -10.92
C MET A 78 -8.08 -1.39 -12.26
N ASP A 79 -8.32 -2.08 -13.37
CA ASP A 79 -8.02 -1.60 -14.73
C ASP A 79 -8.61 -0.21 -14.95
N LYS A 80 -9.91 -0.06 -14.69
CA LYS A 80 -10.60 1.22 -14.84
C LYS A 80 -10.02 2.29 -13.91
N MET A 81 -9.83 1.97 -12.63
CA MET A 81 -9.33 2.94 -11.65
C MET A 81 -7.91 3.42 -11.99
N ILE A 82 -7.02 2.50 -12.36
CA ILE A 82 -5.65 2.82 -12.72
C ILE A 82 -5.63 3.67 -13.99
N HIS A 83 -6.40 3.31 -15.00
CA HIS A 83 -6.50 4.10 -16.24
C HIS A 83 -7.05 5.52 -16.00
N ASP A 84 -8.09 5.64 -15.16
CA ASP A 84 -8.72 6.94 -14.88
C ASP A 84 -7.86 7.85 -13.98
N THR A 85 -6.94 7.27 -13.17
CA THR A 85 -6.20 8.02 -12.13
C THR A 85 -4.69 8.11 -12.34
N THR A 86 -4.13 7.42 -13.33
CA THR A 86 -2.70 7.47 -13.68
C THR A 86 -2.52 7.94 -15.13
N THR A 87 -1.37 8.54 -15.43
CA THR A 87 -1.00 8.86 -16.82
C THR A 87 -0.26 7.71 -17.49
N LYS A 88 0.51 6.96 -16.70
CA LYS A 88 1.25 5.79 -17.14
C LYS A 88 1.59 4.94 -15.92
N LEU A 89 1.33 3.64 -16.00
CA LEU A 89 1.90 2.65 -15.11
C LEU A 89 3.05 1.96 -15.83
N THR A 90 4.22 1.86 -15.20
CA THR A 90 5.31 1.00 -15.69
C THR A 90 5.80 0.06 -14.60
N HIS A 91 6.42 -1.03 -15.01
CA HIS A 91 7.08 -1.94 -14.09
C HIS A 91 8.40 -2.46 -14.67
N SER A 92 9.25 -2.98 -13.79
CA SER A 92 10.52 -3.62 -14.14
C SER A 92 10.95 -4.56 -13.02
N GLY A 93 11.83 -5.51 -13.34
CA GLY A 93 12.44 -6.43 -12.37
C GLY A 93 11.66 -7.73 -12.17
N LEU A 94 10.36 -7.74 -12.49
CA LEU A 94 9.50 -8.93 -12.38
C LEU A 94 9.99 -10.07 -13.26
N GLU A 95 10.53 -9.75 -14.44
CA GLU A 95 11.11 -10.69 -15.39
C GLU A 95 12.31 -11.49 -14.84
N ASN A 96 12.87 -11.09 -13.70
CA ASN A 96 13.97 -11.80 -13.04
C ASN A 96 13.48 -12.76 -11.94
N LEU A 97 12.16 -12.87 -11.74
CA LEU A 97 11.55 -13.72 -10.72
C LEU A 97 10.97 -14.99 -11.36
N ASP A 98 11.09 -16.09 -10.63
CA ASP A 98 10.57 -17.40 -11.00
C ASP A 98 9.06 -17.47 -10.76
N GLU A 99 8.27 -17.72 -11.80
CA GLU A 99 6.81 -17.79 -11.73
C GLU A 99 6.30 -18.94 -10.85
N ASP A 100 7.12 -19.98 -10.63
CA ASP A 100 6.77 -21.17 -9.87
C ASP A 100 7.07 -21.05 -8.36
N LYS A 101 7.53 -19.88 -7.91
CA LYS A 101 8.00 -19.63 -6.55
C LYS A 101 7.12 -18.59 -5.84
N GLY A 102 6.90 -18.80 -4.54
CA GLY A 102 6.26 -17.82 -3.68
C GLY A 102 7.29 -16.79 -3.18
N TYR A 103 6.95 -15.52 -3.22
CA TYR A 103 7.79 -14.43 -2.74
C TYR A 103 7.13 -13.60 -1.65
N LEU A 104 7.93 -13.14 -0.68
CA LEU A 104 7.53 -12.08 0.23
C LEU A 104 7.97 -10.72 -0.34
N PHE A 105 7.03 -10.00 -0.91
CA PHE A 105 7.22 -8.64 -1.37
C PHE A 105 7.14 -7.65 -0.21
N ILE A 106 8.21 -6.91 0.04
CA ILE A 106 8.27 -5.84 1.04
C ILE A 106 8.41 -4.51 0.31
N SER A 107 7.42 -3.62 0.43
CA SER A 107 7.46 -2.33 -0.29
C SER A 107 7.52 -1.12 0.62
N ASN A 108 7.97 0.00 0.04
CA ASN A 108 7.61 1.30 0.60
C ASN A 108 6.09 1.46 0.61
N HIS A 109 5.61 2.27 1.55
CA HIS A 109 4.18 2.40 1.79
C HIS A 109 3.80 3.87 1.86
N ARG A 110 3.18 4.39 0.80
CA ARG A 110 2.74 5.78 0.68
C ARG A 110 1.23 5.87 0.56
N ASP A 111 0.55 4.90 -0.01
CA ASP A 111 -0.90 4.85 -0.09
C ASP A 111 -1.46 3.60 0.59
N ILE A 112 -2.55 3.75 1.36
CA ILE A 112 -3.11 2.63 2.15
C ILE A 112 -3.52 1.47 1.25
N THR A 113 -4.18 1.76 0.13
CA THR A 113 -4.82 0.74 -0.71
C THR A 113 -4.16 0.59 -2.05
N MET A 114 -3.61 1.67 -2.59
CA MET A 114 -3.09 1.66 -3.96
C MET A 114 -1.74 0.96 -4.07
N ASP A 115 -0.91 0.98 -3.02
CA ASP A 115 0.39 0.30 -3.02
C ASP A 115 0.26 -1.21 -3.33
N PRO A 116 -0.48 -2.01 -2.53
CA PRO A 116 -0.65 -3.41 -2.85
C PRO A 116 -1.47 -3.62 -4.13
N ALA A 117 -2.39 -2.70 -4.48
CA ALA A 117 -3.18 -2.81 -5.70
C ALA A 117 -2.30 -2.71 -6.96
N PHE A 118 -1.33 -1.80 -7.01
CA PHE A 118 -0.40 -1.68 -8.14
C PHE A 118 0.50 -2.91 -8.28
N VAL A 119 1.03 -3.42 -7.18
CA VAL A 119 1.85 -4.64 -7.22
C VAL A 119 1.01 -5.83 -7.68
N ASN A 120 -0.21 -5.99 -7.14
CA ASN A 120 -1.12 -7.06 -7.53
C ASN A 120 -1.53 -6.97 -9.00
N TYR A 121 -1.77 -5.75 -9.49
CA TYR A 121 -2.15 -5.47 -10.87
C TYR A 121 -1.04 -5.90 -11.84
N VAL A 122 0.21 -5.55 -11.54
CA VAL A 122 1.35 -5.94 -12.36
C VAL A 122 1.52 -7.46 -12.39
N LEU A 123 1.41 -8.12 -11.23
CA LEU A 123 1.49 -9.59 -11.16
C LEU A 123 0.38 -10.27 -11.96
N TYR A 124 -0.86 -9.80 -11.80
CA TYR A 124 -2.03 -10.35 -12.51
C TYR A 124 -1.86 -10.27 -14.03
N HIS A 125 -1.47 -9.11 -14.56
CA HIS A 125 -1.28 -8.92 -16.01
C HIS A 125 -0.04 -9.62 -16.57
N ALA A 126 0.95 -9.90 -15.72
CA ALA A 126 2.12 -10.70 -16.08
C ALA A 126 1.87 -12.22 -15.97
N GLY A 127 0.70 -12.66 -15.52
CA GLY A 127 0.36 -14.08 -15.38
C GLY A 127 0.91 -14.76 -14.11
N TYR A 128 1.46 -13.97 -13.17
CA TYR A 128 1.95 -14.48 -11.88
C TYR A 128 0.80 -14.67 -10.88
N GLU A 129 1.03 -15.52 -9.87
CA GLU A 129 0.09 -15.66 -8.75
C GLU A 129 -0.10 -14.32 -8.02
N THR A 130 -1.36 -13.93 -7.81
CA THR A 130 -1.72 -12.67 -7.16
C THR A 130 -1.37 -12.68 -5.66
N LEU A 131 -1.27 -11.49 -5.09
CA LEU A 131 -0.86 -11.29 -3.71
C LEU A 131 -1.88 -11.84 -2.70
N GLN A 132 -1.35 -12.30 -1.59
CA GLN A 132 -2.02 -12.23 -0.30
C GLN A 132 -1.53 -10.99 0.46
N ILE A 133 -2.45 -10.14 0.90
CA ILE A 133 -2.13 -8.77 1.33
C ILE A 133 -2.32 -8.65 2.85
N ALA A 134 -1.29 -8.23 3.58
CA ALA A 134 -1.45 -7.93 5.01
C ALA A 134 -2.27 -6.66 5.23
N VAL A 135 -3.38 -6.76 5.97
CA VAL A 135 -4.21 -5.61 6.35
C VAL A 135 -4.40 -5.52 7.87
N GLY A 136 -4.25 -4.32 8.43
CA GLY A 136 -4.47 -4.08 9.85
C GLY A 136 -5.95 -4.14 10.24
N ASP A 137 -6.24 -4.73 11.40
CA ASP A 137 -7.58 -4.79 12.00
C ASP A 137 -8.19 -3.41 12.29
N ASN A 138 -7.36 -2.36 12.40
CA ASN A 138 -7.80 -0.98 12.60
C ASN A 138 -8.70 -0.45 11.45
N LEU A 139 -8.57 -1.02 10.25
CA LEU A 139 -9.38 -0.67 9.08
C LEU A 139 -10.69 -1.50 9.00
N LEU A 140 -10.81 -2.55 9.81
CA LEU A 140 -11.84 -3.61 9.68
C LEU A 140 -12.99 -3.43 10.67
N LYS A 141 -13.44 -2.19 10.88
CA LYS A 141 -14.44 -1.87 11.92
C LYS A 141 -15.86 -2.28 11.58
N LYS A 142 -16.16 -2.45 10.30
CA LYS A 142 -17.47 -2.90 9.81
C LYS A 142 -17.35 -4.31 9.25
N PRO A 143 -18.25 -5.25 9.60
CA PRO A 143 -18.15 -6.64 9.15
C PRO A 143 -18.01 -6.79 7.63
N PHE A 144 -18.74 -5.98 6.85
CA PHE A 144 -18.65 -6.07 5.39
C PHE A 144 -17.28 -5.61 4.84
N VAL A 145 -16.56 -4.74 5.56
CA VAL A 145 -15.20 -4.32 5.16
C VAL A 145 -14.22 -5.47 5.36
N THR A 146 -14.34 -6.19 6.48
CA THR A 146 -13.60 -7.44 6.71
C THR A 146 -13.87 -8.45 5.60
N ASP A 147 -15.14 -8.67 5.27
CA ASP A 147 -15.55 -9.61 4.22
C ASP A 147 -14.92 -9.20 2.87
N LEU A 148 -14.95 -7.91 2.50
CA LEU A 148 -14.35 -7.41 1.25
C LEU A 148 -12.82 -7.56 1.19
N MET A 149 -12.12 -7.28 2.29
CA MET A 149 -10.66 -7.42 2.33
C MET A 149 -10.26 -8.89 2.18
N ARG A 150 -10.94 -9.80 2.89
CA ARG A 150 -10.67 -11.25 2.79
C ARG A 150 -11.06 -11.85 1.43
N LEU A 151 -12.08 -11.31 0.76
CA LEU A 151 -12.40 -11.66 -0.64
C LEU A 151 -11.30 -11.20 -1.60
N ASN A 152 -10.65 -10.08 -1.30
CA ASN A 152 -9.50 -9.57 -2.05
C ASN A 152 -8.16 -10.15 -1.55
N LYS A 153 -8.15 -11.45 -1.22
CA LYS A 153 -6.95 -12.18 -0.74
C LYS A 153 -6.20 -11.51 0.43
N SER A 154 -6.83 -10.63 1.20
CA SER A 154 -6.15 -9.97 2.32
C SER A 154 -6.24 -10.82 3.60
N PHE A 155 -5.14 -10.88 4.35
CA PHE A 155 -5.09 -11.52 5.67
C PHE A 155 -4.93 -10.49 6.78
N ILE A 156 -5.49 -10.80 7.94
CA ILE A 156 -5.69 -9.85 9.02
C ILE A 156 -4.51 -9.85 9.99
N VAL A 157 -3.95 -8.66 10.21
CA VAL A 157 -2.97 -8.37 11.25
C VAL A 157 -3.69 -7.75 12.45
N LYS A 158 -3.78 -8.50 13.56
CA LYS A 158 -4.44 -8.04 14.81
C LYS A 158 -3.51 -7.09 15.58
N ARG A 159 -3.68 -5.78 15.42
CA ARG A 159 -2.80 -4.74 16.01
C ARG A 159 -3.29 -4.25 17.36
N SER A 160 -4.57 -4.43 17.65
CA SER A 160 -5.19 -3.91 18.88
C SER A 160 -4.85 -4.74 20.14
N LEU A 161 -4.23 -5.91 19.97
CA LEU A 161 -3.87 -6.83 21.05
C LEU A 161 -2.66 -6.32 21.86
N LYS A 162 -2.54 -6.77 23.12
CA LYS A 162 -1.44 -6.40 24.02
C LYS A 162 -0.81 -7.61 24.69
N GLY A 163 0.43 -7.47 25.13
CA GLY A 163 1.14 -8.47 25.94
C GLY A 163 1.21 -9.85 25.27
N ARG A 164 0.81 -10.90 26.01
CA ARG A 164 0.91 -12.29 25.55
C ARG A 164 0.03 -12.60 24.34
N GLU A 165 -1.13 -11.96 24.23
CA GLU A 165 -2.05 -12.16 23.10
C GLU A 165 -1.45 -11.63 21.81
N LEU A 166 -0.81 -10.45 21.87
CA LEU A 166 -0.06 -9.89 20.75
C LEU A 166 1.05 -10.85 20.29
N LEU A 167 1.87 -11.35 21.22
CA LEU A 167 2.96 -12.28 20.88
C LEU A 167 2.46 -13.58 20.22
N ARG A 168 1.31 -14.11 20.67
CA ARG A 168 0.66 -15.27 20.05
C ARG A 168 0.17 -14.94 18.64
N SER A 169 -0.47 -13.78 18.48
CA SER A 169 -0.94 -13.32 17.17
C SER A 169 0.20 -13.09 16.19
N LEU A 170 1.32 -12.49 16.63
CA LEU A 170 2.51 -12.30 15.81
C LEU A 170 3.18 -13.63 15.43
N SER A 171 3.19 -14.60 16.35
CA SER A 171 3.69 -15.96 16.04
C SER A 171 2.81 -16.64 14.99
N LEU A 172 1.48 -16.55 15.12
CA LEU A 172 0.54 -17.10 14.13
C LEU A 172 0.70 -16.41 12.76
N LEU A 173 0.90 -15.10 12.76
CA LEU A 173 1.12 -14.30 11.54
C LEU A 173 2.40 -14.72 10.82
N SER A 174 3.52 -14.83 11.55
CA SER A 174 4.80 -15.34 11.02
C SER A 174 4.61 -16.73 10.42
N GLU A 175 3.97 -17.64 11.14
CA GLU A 175 3.71 -18.99 10.65
C GLU A 175 2.84 -19.00 9.38
N TYR A 176 1.84 -18.13 9.32
CA TYR A 176 0.98 -18.02 8.15
C TYR A 176 1.72 -17.51 6.92
N ILE A 177 2.58 -16.48 7.07
CA ILE A 177 3.39 -15.96 5.96
C ILE A 177 4.32 -17.06 5.43
N HIS A 178 5.01 -17.77 6.32
CA HIS A 178 5.84 -18.94 5.95
C HIS A 178 5.03 -20.03 5.25
N TYR A 179 3.82 -20.32 5.74
CA TYR A 179 2.90 -21.25 5.08
C TYR A 179 2.56 -20.79 3.66
N CYS A 180 2.25 -19.50 3.44
CA CYS A 180 1.96 -18.97 2.12
C CYS A 180 3.13 -19.12 1.16
N ILE A 181 4.33 -18.69 1.56
CA ILE A 181 5.53 -18.80 0.72
C ILE A 181 5.84 -20.26 0.36
N LYS A 182 5.79 -21.15 1.36
CA LYS A 182 6.00 -22.60 1.15
C LYS A 182 4.99 -23.24 0.20
N ASN A 183 3.76 -22.72 0.16
CA ASN A 183 2.71 -23.16 -0.76
C ASN A 183 2.64 -22.29 -2.03
N LYS A 184 3.76 -21.65 -2.42
CA LYS A 184 3.91 -20.86 -3.66
C LYS A 184 2.93 -19.68 -3.78
N SER A 185 2.41 -19.17 -2.67
CA SER A 185 1.57 -17.97 -2.66
C SER A 185 2.41 -16.74 -2.39
N ASN A 186 2.30 -15.74 -3.26
CA ASN A 186 2.93 -14.44 -3.07
C ASN A 186 2.29 -13.69 -1.90
N VAL A 187 3.11 -13.04 -1.07
CA VAL A 187 2.67 -12.22 0.06
C VAL A 187 3.18 -10.81 -0.13
N TRP A 188 2.36 -9.81 0.19
CA TRP A 188 2.78 -8.42 0.26
C TRP A 188 2.61 -7.87 1.67
N ILE A 189 3.65 -7.17 2.13
CA ILE A 189 3.64 -6.39 3.36
C ILE A 189 4.31 -5.03 3.13
N ALA A 190 3.87 -4.01 3.88
CA ALA A 190 4.58 -2.75 3.97
C ALA A 190 5.85 -2.92 4.83
N GLN A 191 6.92 -2.21 4.47
CA GLN A 191 8.22 -2.23 5.17
C GLN A 191 8.17 -1.73 6.63
N ARG A 192 7.09 -1.05 7.03
CA ARG A 192 6.84 -0.60 8.41
C ARG A 192 5.36 -0.47 8.67
N GLU A 193 5.01 -0.33 9.95
CA GLU A 193 3.64 0.00 10.31
C GLU A 193 3.25 1.42 9.88
N GLY A 194 2.25 1.51 9.01
CA GLY A 194 1.69 2.78 8.54
C GLY A 194 2.46 3.40 7.38
N ARG A 195 1.76 4.26 6.63
CA ARG A 195 2.32 4.92 5.45
C ARG A 195 3.31 6.03 5.82
N ALA A 196 4.32 6.23 4.99
CA ALA A 196 5.19 7.39 5.01
C ALA A 196 4.39 8.66 4.69
N LYS A 197 4.52 9.67 5.54
CA LYS A 197 3.85 10.98 5.40
C LYS A 197 4.79 12.03 4.83
N ASP A 198 6.06 11.88 5.16
CA ASP A 198 7.19 12.73 4.79
C ASP A 198 7.97 12.19 3.60
N GLY A 199 7.56 11.07 2.99
CA GLY A 199 8.28 10.48 1.85
C GLY A 199 9.63 9.85 2.21
N ILE A 200 9.92 9.66 3.51
CA ILE A 200 11.07 8.88 3.97
C ILE A 200 10.64 7.42 4.10
N ASP A 201 11.24 6.59 3.26
CA ASP A 201 11.02 5.15 3.25
C ASP A 201 12.12 4.48 4.07
N LYS A 202 11.77 4.02 5.28
CA LYS A 202 12.63 3.23 6.18
C LYS A 202 11.93 1.94 6.63
N THR A 203 12.62 0.81 6.59
CA THR A 203 12.15 -0.50 7.03
C THR A 203 12.27 -0.59 8.55
N ASP A 204 11.25 -1.15 9.21
CA ASP A 204 11.27 -1.39 10.65
C ASP A 204 11.95 -2.75 10.95
N PRO A 205 13.11 -2.79 11.63
CA PRO A 205 13.79 -4.03 11.98
C PRO A 205 12.94 -4.97 12.85
N ALA A 206 11.96 -4.45 13.59
CA ALA A 206 11.02 -5.27 14.36
C ALA A 206 10.13 -6.14 13.46
N LEU A 207 9.86 -5.71 12.23
CA LEU A 207 9.15 -6.50 11.22
C LEU A 207 9.90 -7.79 10.91
N LEU A 208 11.22 -7.70 10.72
CA LEU A 208 12.07 -8.85 10.39
C LEU A 208 12.13 -9.85 11.56
N LYS A 209 12.22 -9.35 12.79
CA LYS A 209 12.12 -10.19 14.00
C LYS A 209 10.78 -10.90 14.08
N MET A 210 9.69 -10.22 13.74
CA MET A 210 8.35 -10.81 13.68
C MET A 210 8.29 -11.95 12.67
N LEU A 211 8.81 -11.75 11.46
CA LEU A 211 8.82 -12.75 10.39
C LEU A 211 9.55 -14.04 10.77
N ALA A 212 10.55 -13.98 11.65
CA ALA A 212 11.30 -15.14 12.12
C ALA A 212 10.70 -15.84 13.36
N MET A 213 9.58 -15.35 13.92
CA MET A 213 9.02 -15.89 15.17
C MET A 213 8.56 -17.36 15.10
N THR A 214 8.23 -17.86 13.91
CA THR A 214 7.80 -19.25 13.70
C THR A 214 8.97 -20.25 13.83
N ASN A 215 10.15 -19.92 13.31
CA ASN A 215 11.31 -20.82 13.26
C ASN A 215 12.32 -20.50 14.36
N ARG A 216 11.90 -20.55 15.64
CA ARG A 216 12.74 -20.16 16.80
C ARG A 216 14.03 -20.95 16.99
N ARG A 217 14.20 -22.06 16.27
CA ARG A 217 15.42 -22.88 16.28
C ARG A 217 16.46 -22.41 15.27
N LEU A 218 16.04 -21.65 14.26
CA LEU A 218 16.92 -21.07 13.25
C LEU A 218 17.44 -19.71 13.71
N SER A 219 18.56 -19.31 13.12
CA SER A 219 19.03 -17.94 13.17
C SER A 219 18.01 -17.01 12.47
N LEU A 220 18.11 -15.70 12.70
CA LEU A 220 17.23 -14.73 12.05
C LEU A 220 17.37 -14.84 10.53
N GLY A 221 18.61 -14.81 10.05
CA GLY A 221 18.93 -14.85 8.64
C GLY A 221 18.44 -16.13 7.98
N ASP A 222 18.66 -17.29 8.59
CA ASP A 222 18.21 -18.57 8.04
C ASP A 222 16.69 -18.66 8.00
N SER A 223 15.99 -18.17 9.02
CA SER A 223 14.52 -18.12 8.96
C SER A 223 14.00 -17.19 7.88
N LEU A 224 14.71 -16.12 7.53
CA LEU A 224 14.23 -15.16 6.52
C LEU A 224 14.56 -15.60 5.09
N LYS A 225 15.59 -16.44 4.89
CA LYS A 225 15.92 -17.00 3.55
C LYS A 225 14.73 -17.75 2.94
N ASP A 226 14.01 -18.52 3.74
CA ASP A 226 12.83 -19.30 3.32
C ASP A 226 11.66 -18.43 2.84
N LEU A 227 11.70 -17.11 3.10
CA LEU A 227 10.64 -16.18 2.69
C LEU A 227 10.87 -15.56 1.32
N HIS A 228 12.06 -15.75 0.72
CA HIS A 228 12.37 -15.24 -0.61
C HIS A 228 12.03 -13.74 -0.73
N ILE A 229 12.60 -12.94 0.17
CA ILE A 229 12.24 -11.53 0.30
C ILE A 229 12.68 -10.76 -0.95
N VAL A 230 11.74 -10.06 -1.57
CA VAL A 230 11.99 -9.16 -2.70
C VAL A 230 11.53 -7.75 -2.32
N PRO A 231 12.45 -6.78 -2.18
CA PRO A 231 12.09 -5.39 -1.99
C PRO A 231 11.36 -4.83 -3.21
N VAL A 232 10.28 -4.06 -3.02
CA VAL A 232 9.52 -3.45 -4.11
C VAL A 232 9.46 -1.94 -3.92
N SER A 233 9.91 -1.19 -4.93
CA SER A 233 9.82 0.27 -4.94
C SER A 233 8.60 0.72 -5.73
N ILE A 234 7.71 1.46 -5.08
CA ILE A 234 6.52 2.06 -5.67
C ILE A 234 6.74 3.58 -5.71
N SER A 235 6.92 4.09 -6.92
CA SER A 235 7.18 5.50 -7.17
C SER A 235 5.93 6.15 -7.73
N TYR A 236 5.50 7.25 -7.12
CA TYR A 236 4.37 8.05 -7.55
C TYR A 236 4.88 9.40 -8.04
N GLU A 237 4.39 9.87 -9.17
CA GLU A 237 4.58 11.26 -9.58
C GLU A 237 3.80 12.19 -8.66
N TYR A 238 2.55 11.85 -8.33
CA TYR A 238 1.76 12.61 -7.37
C TYR A 238 1.16 11.67 -6.32
N ASP A 239 1.29 12.06 -5.07
CA ASP A 239 0.62 11.40 -3.97
C ASP A 239 -0.76 12.06 -3.78
N ALA A 240 -1.82 11.31 -4.06
CA ALA A 240 -3.19 11.80 -3.92
C ALA A 240 -3.51 12.30 -2.50
N CYS A 241 -2.82 11.77 -1.49
CA CYS A 241 -2.98 12.10 -0.09
C CYS A 241 -1.94 13.13 0.42
N ASP A 242 -1.15 13.75 -0.44
CA ASP A 242 -0.07 14.68 -0.03
C ASP A 242 -0.53 15.80 0.92
N VAL A 243 -1.68 16.44 0.66
CA VAL A 243 -2.23 17.49 1.51
C VAL A 243 -2.70 16.91 2.85
N LEU A 244 -3.39 15.77 2.84
CA LEU A 244 -3.85 15.11 4.08
C LEU A 244 -2.66 14.73 4.98
N LYS A 245 -1.56 14.27 4.37
CA LYS A 245 -0.31 13.95 5.08
C LYS A 245 0.36 15.21 5.61
N ALA A 246 0.39 16.29 4.82
CA ALA A 246 0.93 17.57 5.25
C ALA A 246 0.13 18.16 6.43
N GLU A 247 -1.20 18.05 6.43
CA GLU A 247 -2.07 18.44 7.55
C GLU A 247 -1.79 17.64 8.81
N GLU A 248 -1.61 16.33 8.68
CA GLU A 248 -1.26 15.45 9.80
C GLU A 248 0.09 15.84 10.40
N LEU A 249 1.13 16.00 9.57
CA LEU A 249 2.47 16.40 10.01
C LEU A 249 2.47 17.79 10.65
N TYR A 250 1.80 18.77 10.04
CA TYR A 250 1.61 20.10 10.63
C TYR A 250 0.94 20.03 12.00
N THR A 251 -0.13 19.23 12.13
CA THR A 251 -0.86 19.09 13.39
C THR A 251 0.00 18.47 14.49
N VAL A 252 0.82 17.46 14.14
CA VAL A 252 1.75 16.85 15.09
C VAL A 252 2.82 17.84 15.52
N GLU A 253 3.44 18.60 14.61
CA GLU A 253 4.48 19.57 14.97
C GLU A 253 3.92 20.70 15.86
N ASN A 254 2.68 21.14 15.63
CA ASN A 254 2.11 22.29 16.34
C ASN A 254 1.31 21.93 17.61
N THR A 255 0.77 20.72 17.71
CA THR A 255 -0.09 20.31 18.84
C THR A 255 0.44 19.08 19.58
N GLY A 256 1.54 18.49 19.11
CA GLY A 256 2.19 17.30 19.68
C GLY A 256 1.52 15.97 19.32
N ARG A 257 0.30 15.97 18.76
CA ARG A 257 -0.41 14.74 18.39
C ARG A 257 -1.45 14.95 17.30
N PHE A 258 -1.67 13.94 16.48
CA PHE A 258 -2.81 13.87 15.56
C PHE A 258 -3.75 12.74 15.98
N LEU A 259 -5.00 13.07 16.25
CA LEU A 259 -6.02 12.09 16.61
C LEU A 259 -6.63 11.48 15.36
N LYS A 260 -6.18 10.27 15.01
CA LYS A 260 -6.78 9.50 13.94
C LYS A 260 -8.19 9.06 14.32
N THR A 261 -9.10 9.26 13.37
CA THR A 261 -10.48 8.79 13.45
C THR A 261 -10.77 7.87 12.27
N ASP A 262 -11.82 7.07 12.38
CA ASP A 262 -12.26 6.16 11.31
C ASP A 262 -12.58 6.92 10.03
N ARG A 263 -13.09 8.15 10.20
CA ARG A 263 -13.36 9.06 9.08
C ARG A 263 -12.07 9.49 8.38
N SER A 264 -10.98 9.72 9.12
CA SER A 264 -9.70 10.10 8.52
C SER A 264 -9.04 8.98 7.71
N ASP A 265 -9.14 7.72 8.17
CA ASP A 265 -8.62 6.58 7.42
C ASP A 265 -9.48 6.31 6.16
N ILE A 266 -10.81 6.29 6.29
CA ILE A 266 -11.72 6.15 5.13
C ILE A 266 -11.50 7.28 4.13
N HIS A 267 -11.39 8.53 4.61
CA HIS A 267 -11.15 9.67 3.73
C HIS A 267 -9.84 9.52 2.96
N SER A 268 -8.78 9.03 3.61
CA SER A 268 -7.52 8.78 2.94
C SER A 268 -7.62 7.64 1.91
N ILE A 269 -8.31 6.55 2.24
CA ILE A 269 -8.52 5.42 1.31
C ILE A 269 -9.24 5.92 0.06
N VAL A 270 -10.37 6.63 0.23
CA VAL A 270 -11.14 7.16 -0.89
C VAL A 270 -10.30 8.12 -1.72
N THR A 271 -9.61 9.07 -1.08
CA THR A 271 -8.73 10.03 -1.75
C THR A 271 -7.61 9.34 -2.51
N GLY A 272 -6.97 8.34 -1.92
CA GLY A 272 -5.95 7.51 -2.56
C GLY A 272 -6.46 6.79 -3.81
N MET A 273 -7.64 6.15 -3.71
CA MET A 273 -8.24 5.43 -4.82
C MET A 273 -8.58 6.33 -6.00
N ILE A 274 -9.30 7.44 -5.78
CA ILE A 274 -9.85 8.28 -6.86
C ILE A 274 -8.93 9.45 -7.26
N GLY A 275 -7.96 9.78 -6.42
CA GLY A 275 -7.06 10.91 -6.66
C GLY A 275 -6.08 10.63 -7.79
N PHE A 276 -5.72 11.67 -8.52
CA PHE A 276 -4.79 11.59 -9.64
C PHE A 276 -3.34 11.40 -9.15
N LYS A 277 -2.65 10.42 -9.72
CA LYS A 277 -1.32 9.95 -9.29
C LYS A 277 -0.21 10.26 -10.30
N GLY A 278 -0.56 10.72 -11.49
CA GLY A 278 0.39 10.93 -12.58
C GLY A 278 1.01 9.60 -13.01
N ARG A 279 2.32 9.60 -13.27
CA ARG A 279 3.06 8.36 -13.55
C ARG A 279 3.26 7.56 -12.27
N VAL A 280 3.10 6.25 -12.38
CA VAL A 280 3.39 5.30 -11.31
C VAL A 280 4.37 4.26 -11.85
N ASP A 281 5.42 3.97 -11.09
CA ASP A 281 6.43 2.99 -11.43
C ASP A 281 6.55 1.96 -10.31
N VAL A 282 6.38 0.68 -10.65
CA VAL A 282 6.53 -0.46 -9.73
C VAL A 282 7.78 -1.25 -10.10
N THR A 283 8.83 -1.12 -9.30
CA THR A 283 10.10 -1.81 -9.55
C THR A 283 10.27 -2.93 -8.54
N PHE A 284 10.35 -4.17 -9.02
CA PHE A 284 10.72 -5.33 -8.23
C PHE A 284 12.25 -5.38 -8.13
N GLY A 285 12.76 -5.45 -6.91
CA GLY A 285 14.19 -5.61 -6.63
C GLY A 285 14.67 -7.03 -6.89
N LYS A 286 15.87 -7.34 -6.37
CA LYS A 286 16.43 -8.69 -6.40
C LYS A 286 16.08 -9.41 -5.10
N GLU A 287 15.91 -10.72 -5.18
CA GLU A 287 15.77 -11.55 -3.99
C GLU A 287 16.98 -11.36 -3.06
N LEU A 288 16.70 -11.04 -1.80
CA LEU A 288 17.74 -10.73 -0.82
C LEU A 288 18.67 -11.93 -0.60
N GLN A 289 19.97 -11.66 -0.65
CA GLN A 289 21.01 -12.61 -0.22
C GLN A 289 21.30 -12.41 1.26
N ILE A 290 20.52 -13.07 2.12
CA ILE A 290 20.57 -12.87 3.57
C ILE A 290 21.73 -13.67 4.17
N ASN A 291 22.86 -13.00 4.40
CA ASN A 291 24.09 -13.63 4.94
C ASN A 291 24.43 -13.15 6.35
N ASN A 292 23.50 -12.48 7.03
CA ASN A 292 23.72 -11.92 8.35
C ASN A 292 22.46 -12.11 9.23
N ASP A 293 22.65 -12.07 10.55
CA ASP A 293 21.58 -12.17 11.55
C ASP A 293 21.21 -10.82 12.18
N ASP A 294 21.78 -9.74 11.67
CA ASP A 294 21.54 -8.41 12.21
C ASP A 294 20.32 -7.78 11.51
N PRO A 295 19.18 -7.63 12.21
CA PRO A 295 17.96 -7.10 11.61
C PRO A 295 18.15 -5.68 11.07
N GLU A 296 19.07 -4.88 11.62
CA GLU A 296 19.35 -3.53 11.11
C GLU A 296 20.04 -3.59 9.73
N LYS A 297 20.96 -4.54 9.55
CA LYS A 297 21.67 -4.71 8.26
C LYS A 297 20.74 -5.25 7.17
N ILE A 298 19.87 -6.20 7.52
CA ILE A 298 18.87 -6.73 6.58
C ILE A 298 17.86 -5.63 6.21
N ALA A 299 17.39 -4.85 7.19
CA ALA A 299 16.50 -3.71 6.93
C ALA A 299 17.18 -2.66 6.04
N ALA A 300 18.47 -2.37 6.28
CA ALA A 300 19.24 -1.45 5.44
C ALA A 300 19.38 -1.93 4.00
N GLU A 301 19.51 -3.24 3.76
CA GLU A 301 19.55 -3.80 2.41
C GLU A 301 18.18 -3.66 1.69
N ILE A 302 17.07 -3.90 2.40
CA ILE A 302 15.72 -3.64 1.86
C ILE A 302 15.59 -2.15 1.49
N ASP A 303 15.97 -1.26 2.41
CA ASP A 303 15.92 0.19 2.19
C ASP A 303 16.78 0.62 1.01
N HIS A 304 17.98 0.06 0.89
CA HIS A 304 18.90 0.34 -0.21
C HIS A 304 18.24 0.03 -1.56
N GLN A 305 17.71 -1.17 -1.74
CA GLN A 305 17.06 -1.55 -2.99
C GLN A 305 15.80 -0.72 -3.27
N ILE A 306 14.99 -0.41 -2.26
CA ILE A 306 13.79 0.43 -2.43
C ILE A 306 14.17 1.84 -2.89
N LEU A 307 15.22 2.42 -2.29
CA LEU A 307 15.70 3.76 -2.59
C LEU A 307 16.41 3.85 -3.94
N GLU A 308 17.25 2.87 -4.27
CA GLU A 308 17.94 2.77 -5.56
C GLU A 308 16.92 2.68 -6.70
N ASN A 309 15.90 1.83 -6.53
CA ASN A 309 14.85 1.59 -7.52
C ASN A 309 13.76 2.68 -7.56
N TYR A 310 13.75 3.61 -6.60
CA TYR A 310 12.78 4.71 -6.59
C TYR A 310 13.03 5.66 -7.76
N LYS A 311 12.03 5.81 -8.64
CA LYS A 311 12.10 6.70 -9.80
C LYS A 311 11.68 8.11 -9.42
N LEU A 312 12.61 9.04 -9.61
CA LEU A 312 12.38 10.46 -9.35
C LEU A 312 11.67 11.13 -10.54
N HIS A 313 10.64 11.88 -10.24
CA HIS A 313 9.88 12.72 -11.16
C HIS A 313 10.22 14.20 -11.00
N ASP A 314 9.77 15.03 -11.95
CA ASP A 314 10.07 16.46 -11.97
C ASP A 314 9.64 17.18 -10.67
N ILE A 315 8.51 16.77 -10.07
CA ILE A 315 8.03 17.36 -8.81
C ILE A 315 9.01 17.18 -7.65
N ASN A 316 9.77 16.07 -7.62
CA ASN A 316 10.74 15.83 -6.55
C ASN A 316 11.84 16.92 -6.59
N PHE A 317 12.31 17.26 -7.79
CA PHE A 317 13.33 18.29 -8.00
C PHE A 317 12.77 19.69 -7.78
N LEU A 318 11.55 19.98 -8.25
CA LEU A 318 10.88 21.26 -8.02
C LEU A 318 10.63 21.52 -6.53
N ALA A 319 10.22 20.49 -5.78
CA ALA A 319 10.01 20.59 -4.35
C ALA A 319 11.32 20.87 -3.61
N LEU A 320 12.40 20.18 -4.00
CA LEU A 320 13.73 20.40 -3.44
C LEU A 320 14.27 21.81 -3.74
N GLU A 321 14.11 22.28 -4.98
CA GLU A 321 14.50 23.64 -5.36
C GLU A 321 13.75 24.68 -4.53
N ARG A 322 12.44 24.48 -4.35
CA ARG A 322 11.63 25.39 -3.54
C ARG A 322 12.04 25.40 -2.07
N LEU A 323 12.32 24.24 -1.47
CA LEU A 323 12.83 24.17 -0.09
C LEU A 323 14.15 24.91 0.09
N ARG A 324 15.03 24.88 -0.91
CA ARG A 324 16.29 25.66 -0.90
C ARG A 324 16.01 27.16 -0.98
N GLN A 325 15.11 27.58 -1.86
CA GLN A 325 14.71 28.99 -2.01
C GLN A 325 14.06 29.54 -0.71
N ASP A 326 13.24 28.72 -0.05
CA ASP A 326 12.58 29.06 1.20
C ASP A 326 13.52 28.94 2.43
N GLY A 327 14.78 28.52 2.23
CA GLY A 327 15.80 28.43 3.28
C GLY A 327 15.66 27.24 4.24
N PHE A 328 14.80 26.26 3.92
CA PHE A 328 14.62 25.06 4.75
C PHE A 328 15.75 24.03 4.61
N ILE A 329 16.50 24.08 3.52
CA ILE A 329 17.62 23.17 3.23
C ILE A 329 18.85 24.00 2.91
N SER A 330 19.94 23.73 3.62
CA SER A 330 21.22 24.38 3.37
C SER A 330 21.84 23.87 2.06
N PRO A 331 22.49 24.73 1.24
CA PRO A 331 23.23 24.31 0.06
C PRO A 331 24.25 23.19 0.35
N ASN A 332 24.80 23.15 1.57
CA ASN A 332 25.82 22.20 1.99
C ASN A 332 25.26 20.85 2.48
N GLN A 333 23.94 20.71 2.67
CA GLN A 333 23.31 19.45 3.10
C GLN A 333 23.29 18.38 1.99
N LEU A 334 23.66 18.74 0.76
CA LEU A 334 23.75 17.83 -0.37
C LEU A 334 25.21 17.74 -0.78
N SER A 335 25.87 16.67 -0.34
CA SER A 335 27.28 16.35 -0.60
C SER A 335 27.57 16.04 -2.07
N GLY A 336 26.54 15.83 -2.90
CA GLY A 336 26.64 15.57 -4.33
C GLY A 336 26.03 16.68 -5.19
N GLN A 337 26.58 16.86 -6.39
CA GLN A 337 25.90 17.60 -7.45
C GLN A 337 24.63 16.83 -7.84
N ILE A 338 23.47 17.22 -7.32
CA ILE A 338 22.20 16.77 -7.89
C ILE A 338 22.20 17.25 -9.34
N ALA A 339 22.22 16.30 -10.28
CA ALA A 339 22.18 16.61 -11.69
C ALA A 339 20.99 17.54 -11.97
N LYS A 340 21.25 18.69 -12.59
CA LYS A 340 20.19 19.57 -13.05
C LYS A 340 19.31 18.79 -14.03
N ARG A 341 18.08 18.51 -13.62
CA ARG A 341 17.10 17.86 -14.47
C ARG A 341 16.48 18.91 -15.38
N ASN A 342 16.36 18.61 -16.67
CA ASN A 342 15.59 19.43 -17.58
C ASN A 342 14.10 19.23 -17.28
N ILE A 343 13.48 20.19 -16.59
CA ILE A 343 12.09 20.13 -16.18
C ILE A 343 11.22 20.81 -17.24
N SER A 344 10.19 20.13 -17.71
CA SER A 344 9.29 20.71 -18.70
C SER A 344 8.49 21.90 -18.13
N ASN A 345 8.20 22.90 -18.96
CA ASN A 345 7.31 24.01 -18.58
C ASN A 345 5.92 23.51 -18.12
N VAL A 346 5.44 22.39 -18.67
CA VAL A 346 4.18 21.78 -18.26
C VAL A 346 4.25 21.27 -16.82
N SER A 347 5.32 20.55 -16.47
CA SER A 347 5.57 20.05 -15.10
C SER A 347 5.68 21.21 -14.11
N TYR A 348 6.45 22.24 -14.46
CA TYR A 348 6.61 23.44 -13.64
C TYR A 348 5.27 24.14 -13.37
N ASN A 349 4.47 24.40 -14.41
CA ASN A 349 3.18 25.06 -14.28
C ASN A 349 2.17 24.23 -13.45
N LYS A 350 2.16 22.90 -13.63
CA LYS A 350 1.33 22.00 -12.81
C LYS A 350 1.72 22.06 -11.33
N PHE A 351 3.02 21.97 -11.04
CA PHE A 351 3.53 22.09 -9.67
C PHE A 351 3.17 23.44 -9.05
N LYS A 352 3.47 24.55 -9.75
CA LYS A 352 3.18 25.91 -9.29
C LYS A 352 1.69 26.08 -8.96
N LYS A 353 0.80 25.70 -9.89
CA LYS A 353 -0.66 25.79 -9.67
C LYS A 353 -1.12 24.95 -8.47
N ARG A 354 -0.60 23.73 -8.31
CA ARG A 354 -0.93 22.88 -7.15
C ARG A 354 -0.42 23.52 -5.86
N PHE A 355 0.85 23.92 -5.83
CA PHE A 355 1.50 24.50 -4.66
C PHE A 355 0.79 25.79 -4.18
N GLU A 356 0.42 26.68 -5.10
CA GLU A 356 -0.33 27.92 -4.79
C GLU A 356 -1.74 27.65 -4.24
N SER A 357 -2.35 26.51 -4.57
CA SER A 357 -3.67 26.12 -4.03
C SER A 357 -3.62 25.56 -2.60
N ILE A 358 -2.43 25.19 -2.12
CA ILE A 358 -2.23 24.61 -0.79
C ILE A 358 -2.08 25.72 0.24
N ASN A 359 -2.69 25.54 1.41
CA ASN A 359 -2.55 26.47 2.53
C ASN A 359 -1.04 26.67 2.87
N PRO A 360 -0.54 27.93 2.93
CA PRO A 360 0.87 28.22 3.19
C PRO A 360 1.47 27.51 4.41
N LYS A 361 0.69 27.30 5.47
CA LYS A 361 1.14 26.60 6.68
C LYS A 361 1.58 25.15 6.42
N LEU A 362 1.11 24.56 5.32
CA LEU A 362 1.39 23.18 4.93
C LEU A 362 2.54 23.06 3.94
N HIS A 363 3.02 24.17 3.36
CA HIS A 363 4.01 24.17 2.27
C HIS A 363 5.27 23.40 2.62
N LYS A 364 5.86 23.64 3.81
CA LYS A 364 7.03 22.89 4.30
C LYS A 364 6.85 21.37 4.20
N TYR A 365 5.77 20.83 4.77
CA TYR A 365 5.52 19.38 4.83
C TYR A 365 5.20 18.79 3.47
N PHE A 366 4.40 19.51 2.66
CA PHE A 366 4.12 19.12 1.28
C PHE A 366 5.42 19.03 0.46
N LEU A 367 6.31 20.02 0.58
CA LEU A 367 7.55 20.00 -0.18
C LEU A 367 8.49 18.88 0.29
N PHE A 368 8.63 18.67 1.60
CA PHE A 368 9.45 17.58 2.13
C PHE A 368 8.96 16.20 1.69
N SER A 369 7.64 15.98 1.57
CA SER A 369 7.12 14.69 1.10
C SER A 369 7.58 14.30 -0.31
N TYR A 370 7.87 15.29 -1.17
CA TYR A 370 8.42 15.08 -2.51
C TYR A 370 9.95 15.21 -2.57
N ALA A 371 10.58 16.01 -1.72
CA ALA A 371 12.03 16.23 -1.74
C ALA A 371 12.83 15.14 -1.03
N ASN A 372 12.28 14.54 0.03
CA ASN A 372 12.96 13.53 0.84
C ASN A 372 13.48 12.31 0.06
N PRO A 373 12.80 11.77 -0.97
CA PRO A 373 13.35 10.72 -1.81
C PRO A 373 14.70 11.09 -2.45
N ILE A 374 14.90 12.37 -2.81
CA ILE A 374 16.18 12.87 -3.32
C ILE A 374 17.20 12.97 -2.18
N LEU A 375 16.79 13.59 -1.06
CA LEU A 375 17.69 13.82 0.08
C LEU A 375 18.24 12.52 0.64
N THR A 376 17.38 11.53 0.86
CA THR A 376 17.78 10.22 1.37
C THR A 376 18.71 9.50 0.40
N LYS A 377 18.47 9.58 -0.93
CA LYS A 377 19.31 8.95 -1.96
C LYS A 377 20.72 9.54 -2.06
N HIS A 378 20.92 10.77 -1.58
CA HIS A 378 22.22 11.45 -1.56
C HIS A 378 22.88 11.48 -0.17
N GLN A 379 22.22 10.93 0.86
CA GLN A 379 22.75 10.77 2.21
C GLN A 379 23.13 9.31 2.52
N ALA A 380 22.45 8.35 1.89
CA ALA A 380 22.84 6.94 1.84
C ALA A 380 24.08 6.76 0.96
#